data_AF-A0A318KS35-F1
#
_entry.id   AF-A0A318KS35-F1
#
_cell.length_a   1.000
_cell.length_b   1.000
_cell.length_c   1.000
_cell.angle_alpha   90.00
_cell.angle_beta   90.00
_cell.angle_gamma   90.00
#
_symmetry.space_group_name_H-M   'P 1'
#
loop_
_entity.id
_entity.type
_entity.pdbx_description
1 polymer ?
#
loop_
_entity_poly.entity_id
_entity_poly.type
_entity_poly.pdbx_seq_one_letter_code
_entity_poly.pdbx_strand_id
1 'polypeptide(L)'
;MGRNSYRLAAAAAALGLSTFAAPLAHADSASLNGLFALSPGVCSGGAVTGSFFRMILPTGDAGGPYLANSDSACSDQTVTTLSAGSDGGLVSGEYQPQPAAAFDGAGNARSGRVTTPVRFYGVDFATATNPTDPQTGGGTAVPQLYSDGGQLSGDLSSLGVTWNNQVFNQGAPKPGGGLPGKTSAVRGTIDGAGNFVLEWTSQIVGGPFNNFTGLWHLAGQYRGGGVVQGAPAAAPIASAAPAAPAAPAAPGGPAPAAPAPIAAAPGVPALSAPEALAAAEPGAPAAAVPVVQNQPQPVRTDPVLAAKTIEVPRGAHTPAWVVPTLLVVAVAAAGVFFNADRIVRRRRQ
;
A
#
# COMPACT_ATOMS: atom_id res chain seq x y z
N MET A 1 -35.62 50.20 43.59
CA MET A 1 -35.56 51.52 42.93
C MET A 1 -34.30 52.23 43.42
N GLY A 2 -33.42 52.66 42.51
CA GLY A 2 -32.18 53.37 42.87
C GLY A 2 -31.12 53.24 41.79
N ARG A 3 -31.22 54.06 40.75
CA ARG A 3 -30.25 54.19 39.67
C ARG A 3 -29.12 55.15 40.08
N ASN A 4 -27.89 54.72 39.82
CA ASN A 4 -26.68 55.47 39.48
C ASN A 4 -26.10 56.50 40.47
N SER A 5 -24.78 56.35 40.76
CA SER A 5 -23.80 57.46 40.73
C SER A 5 -22.36 57.05 41.12
N TYR A 6 -21.42 57.21 40.15
CA TYR A 6 -19.98 57.59 40.28
C TYR A 6 -19.00 56.60 40.96
N ARG A 7 -17.72 56.41 40.61
CA ARG A 7 -16.66 56.89 39.69
C ARG A 7 -15.52 55.83 39.87
N LEU A 8 -14.68 55.41 38.94
CA LEU A 8 -13.54 56.04 38.27
C LEU A 8 -13.12 55.04 37.16
N ALA A 9 -13.01 55.43 35.89
CA ALA A 9 -11.84 56.02 35.24
C ALA A 9 -10.57 55.15 35.28
N ALA A 10 -10.32 54.42 34.19
CA ALA A 10 -9.00 54.29 33.58
C ALA A 10 -9.16 53.78 32.14
N ALA A 11 -9.16 54.72 31.19
CA ALA A 11 -8.96 54.42 29.79
C ALA A 11 -7.46 54.18 29.57
N ALA A 12 -7.10 52.99 29.09
CA ALA A 12 -5.83 52.76 28.41
C ALA A 12 -6.17 52.15 27.05
N ALA A 13 -6.06 52.98 26.02
CA ALA A 13 -6.12 52.56 24.64
C ALA A 13 -4.88 51.72 24.32
N ALA A 14 -5.08 50.44 24.02
CA ALA A 14 -4.10 49.62 23.32
C ALA A 14 -4.65 49.34 21.91
N LEU A 15 -4.29 50.22 20.99
CA LEU A 15 -4.37 49.97 19.55
C LEU A 15 -3.29 48.96 19.18
N GLY A 16 -3.69 47.89 18.50
CA GLY A 16 -2.87 47.24 17.47
C GLY A 16 -1.98 46.10 17.94
N LEU A 17 -2.44 44.87 17.68
CA LEU A 17 -1.79 43.92 16.78
C LEU A 17 -2.73 42.71 16.64
N SER A 18 -3.66 42.82 15.69
CA SER A 18 -4.44 41.67 15.23
C SER A 18 -3.45 40.74 14.51
N THR A 19 -2.83 39.82 15.23
CA THR A 19 -2.21 38.66 14.61
C THR A 19 -3.32 37.88 13.94
N PHE A 20 -3.48 38.07 12.63
CA PHE A 20 -4.19 37.12 11.79
C PHE A 20 -3.39 35.81 11.86
N ALA A 21 -3.71 34.98 12.86
CA ALA A 21 -3.42 33.56 12.78
C ALA A 21 -4.27 33.05 11.62
N ALA A 22 -3.69 33.04 10.43
CA ALA A 22 -4.26 32.27 9.33
C ALA A 22 -4.43 30.85 9.88
N PRO A 23 -5.63 30.26 9.84
CA PRO A 23 -5.76 28.85 10.14
C PRO A 23 -4.83 28.15 9.15
N LEU A 24 -3.84 27.39 9.67
CA LEU A 24 -3.18 26.38 8.87
C LEU A 24 -4.31 25.49 8.36
N ALA A 25 -4.66 25.66 7.09
CA ALA A 25 -5.58 24.77 6.41
C ALA A 25 -4.92 23.39 6.47
N HIS A 26 -5.31 22.58 7.45
CA HIS A 26 -5.10 21.15 7.37
C HIS A 26 -5.86 20.73 6.13
N ALA A 27 -5.15 20.21 5.14
CA ALA A 27 -5.80 19.57 4.02
C ALA A 27 -6.70 18.47 4.60
N ASP A 28 -8.00 18.52 4.28
CA ASP A 28 -8.89 17.40 4.57
C ASP A 28 -8.26 16.12 4.00
N SER A 29 -8.32 15.03 4.76
CA SER A 29 -7.78 13.74 4.32
C SER A 29 -8.41 13.37 2.98
N ALA A 30 -7.60 13.35 1.92
CA ALA A 30 -8.07 13.14 0.57
C ALA A 30 -8.36 11.64 0.37
N SER A 31 -9.58 11.30 -0.04
CA SER A 31 -9.90 9.93 -0.44
C SER A 31 -9.12 9.57 -1.71
N LEU A 32 -8.46 8.41 -1.67
CA LEU A 32 -7.72 7.87 -2.79
C LEU A 32 -8.56 6.78 -3.46
N ASN A 33 -9.30 7.13 -4.51
CA ASN A 33 -10.07 6.17 -5.29
C ASN A 33 -9.24 5.67 -6.46
N GLY A 34 -9.11 4.34 -6.59
CA GLY A 34 -8.37 3.73 -7.68
C GLY A 34 -7.50 2.57 -7.23
N LEU A 35 -6.63 2.14 -8.14
CA LEU A 35 -5.85 0.92 -7.98
C LEU A 35 -4.56 1.19 -7.19
N PHE A 36 -4.38 0.51 -6.08
CA PHE A 36 -3.11 0.31 -5.38
C PHE A 36 -2.44 -0.94 -5.97
N ALA A 37 -1.71 -0.74 -7.06
CA ALA A 37 -1.07 -1.83 -7.79
C ALA A 37 0.08 -2.43 -6.98
N LEU A 38 0.05 -3.74 -6.75
CA LEU A 38 1.01 -4.40 -5.86
C LEU A 38 2.32 -4.72 -6.57
N SER A 39 3.42 -4.34 -5.95
CA SER A 39 4.74 -4.85 -6.31
C SER A 39 4.94 -6.25 -5.72
N PRO A 40 5.43 -7.22 -6.51
CA PRO A 40 5.74 -8.56 -6.03
C PRO A 40 6.70 -8.55 -4.84
N GLY A 41 6.44 -9.42 -3.87
CA GLY A 41 7.36 -9.71 -2.80
C GLY A 41 8.63 -10.37 -3.33
N VAL A 42 9.80 -9.86 -2.93
CA VAL A 42 11.11 -10.41 -3.30
C VAL A 42 11.93 -10.59 -2.03
N CYS A 43 12.48 -11.79 -1.86
CA CYS A 43 13.39 -12.13 -0.79
C CYS A 43 14.82 -12.17 -1.30
N SER A 44 15.69 -11.28 -0.81
CA SER A 44 17.08 -11.18 -1.21
C SER A 44 17.96 -10.72 -0.04
N GLY A 45 19.14 -11.30 0.14
CA GLY A 45 20.09 -10.88 1.18
C GLY A 45 19.59 -11.01 2.62
N GLY A 46 18.54 -11.80 2.87
CA GLY A 46 17.87 -11.90 4.17
C GLY A 46 16.89 -10.76 4.48
N ALA A 47 16.57 -9.95 3.47
CA ALA A 47 15.53 -8.94 3.51
C ALA A 47 14.37 -9.30 2.59
N VAL A 48 13.19 -8.76 2.87
CA VAL A 48 12.02 -8.81 1.98
C VAL A 48 11.68 -7.39 1.53
N THR A 49 11.41 -7.23 0.23
CA THR A 49 10.89 -6.01 -0.39
C THR A 49 9.59 -6.30 -1.12
N GLY A 50 8.78 -5.28 -1.40
CA GLY A 50 7.49 -5.46 -2.07
C GLY A 50 6.41 -5.97 -1.11
N SER A 51 5.41 -6.67 -1.64
CA SER A 51 4.26 -7.11 -0.84
C SER A 51 4.48 -8.47 -0.18
N PHE A 52 4.12 -8.61 1.10
CA PHE A 52 4.20 -9.87 1.81
C PHE A 52 3.20 -9.97 2.96
N PHE A 53 3.03 -11.20 3.43
CA PHE A 53 2.20 -11.57 4.56
C PHE A 53 3.04 -12.37 5.57
N ARG A 54 2.77 -12.16 6.86
CA ARG A 54 3.25 -13.04 7.94
C ARG A 54 2.08 -13.39 8.86
N MET A 55 2.05 -14.60 9.37
CA MET A 55 1.05 -15.02 10.34
C MET A 55 1.65 -14.97 11.74
N ILE A 56 1.20 -14.04 12.59
CA ILE A 56 1.60 -13.94 13.99
C ILE A 56 0.90 -15.04 14.78
N LEU A 57 1.66 -15.75 15.62
CA LEU A 57 1.12 -16.77 16.52
C LEU A 57 0.26 -16.13 17.63
N PRO A 58 -0.69 -16.89 18.24
CA PRO A 58 -1.50 -16.39 19.35
C PRO A 58 -0.70 -15.81 20.53
N THR A 59 0.55 -16.22 20.70
CA THR A 59 1.47 -15.74 21.75
C THR A 59 2.31 -14.52 21.35
N GLY A 60 2.34 -14.13 20.07
CA GLY A 60 3.24 -13.08 19.56
C GLY A 60 2.61 -11.71 19.38
N ASP A 61 3.37 -10.79 18.83
CA ASP A 61 2.92 -9.45 18.44
C ASP A 61 3.46 -9.07 17.04
N ALA A 62 3.45 -7.79 16.70
CA ALA A 62 3.95 -7.30 15.42
C ALA A 62 5.42 -7.67 15.15
N GLY A 63 6.22 -7.98 16.18
CA GLY A 63 7.58 -8.50 16.10
C GLY A 63 7.70 -10.03 16.19
N GLY A 64 6.59 -10.75 16.36
CA GLY A 64 6.53 -12.21 16.41
C GLY A 64 6.31 -12.80 17.82
N PRO A 65 6.44 -14.13 18.00
CA PRO A 65 6.82 -15.10 16.97
C PRO A 65 5.76 -15.28 15.88
N TYR A 66 6.23 -15.68 14.70
CA TYR A 66 5.40 -15.94 13.53
C TYR A 66 5.33 -17.44 13.23
N LEU A 67 4.22 -17.86 12.64
CA LEU A 67 4.05 -19.19 12.08
C LEU A 67 4.91 -19.29 10.81
N ALA A 68 5.79 -20.28 10.75
CA ALA A 68 6.53 -20.60 9.54
C ALA A 68 5.58 -21.13 8.47
N ASN A 69 5.73 -20.72 7.21
CA ASN A 69 5.09 -21.30 6.04
C ASN A 69 6.12 -22.22 5.35
N SER A 70 5.87 -23.53 5.39
CA SER A 70 6.76 -24.52 4.75
C SER A 70 6.84 -24.38 3.23
N ASP A 71 5.85 -23.73 2.60
CA ASP A 71 5.81 -23.48 1.17
C ASP A 71 6.46 -22.15 0.76
N SER A 72 7.00 -21.38 1.72
CA SER A 72 7.71 -20.14 1.42
C SER A 72 8.99 -20.40 0.64
N ALA A 73 9.21 -19.62 -0.42
CA ALA A 73 10.46 -19.61 -1.17
C ALA A 73 11.55 -18.75 -0.49
N CYS A 74 11.22 -18.02 0.57
CA CYS A 74 12.16 -17.18 1.29
C CYS A 74 12.99 -18.00 2.28
N SER A 75 14.22 -17.54 2.55
CA SER A 75 15.07 -18.13 3.59
C SER A 75 14.47 -17.97 4.99
N ASP A 76 13.78 -16.85 5.25
CA ASP A 76 12.85 -16.74 6.37
C ASP A 76 11.50 -17.35 5.97
N GLN A 77 11.26 -18.59 6.41
CA GLN A 77 10.02 -19.30 6.11
C GLN A 77 8.76 -18.66 6.72
N THR A 78 8.89 -17.70 7.63
CA THR A 78 7.71 -16.99 8.17
C THR A 78 7.15 -15.92 7.22
N VAL A 79 7.90 -15.58 6.16
CA VAL A 79 7.49 -14.63 5.13
C VAL A 79 6.76 -15.36 4.01
N THR A 80 5.58 -14.87 3.65
CA THR A 80 4.87 -15.33 2.44
C THR A 80 4.77 -14.17 1.48
N THR A 81 5.55 -14.21 0.38
CA THR A 81 5.56 -13.15 -0.64
C THR A 81 4.21 -13.10 -1.36
N LEU A 82 3.72 -11.89 -1.59
CA LEU A 82 2.48 -11.64 -2.31
C LEU A 82 2.80 -10.97 -3.65
N SER A 83 1.95 -11.22 -4.65
CA SER A 83 2.01 -10.56 -5.94
C SER A 83 0.63 -10.05 -6.32
N ALA A 84 0.58 -9.05 -7.21
CA ALA A 84 -0.66 -8.54 -7.78
C ALA A 84 -1.56 -9.67 -8.29
N GLY A 85 -2.86 -9.56 -8.01
CA GLY A 85 -3.89 -10.44 -8.55
C GLY A 85 -4.29 -10.08 -9.97
N SER A 86 -5.38 -10.67 -10.46
CA SER A 86 -5.94 -10.42 -11.79
C SER A 86 -6.31 -8.95 -12.03
N ASP A 87 -6.64 -8.22 -10.97
CA ASP A 87 -7.02 -6.80 -11.06
C ASP A 87 -5.81 -5.87 -10.84
N GLY A 88 -4.60 -6.44 -10.70
CA GLY A 88 -3.36 -5.70 -10.48
C GLY A 88 -3.10 -5.31 -9.03
N GLY A 89 -4.04 -5.52 -8.10
CA GLY A 89 -3.86 -5.16 -6.69
C GLY A 89 -5.17 -4.82 -5.97
N LEU A 90 -5.06 -4.01 -4.92
CA LEU A 90 -6.19 -3.54 -4.11
C LEU A 90 -6.82 -2.32 -4.76
N VAL A 91 -8.14 -2.33 -4.95
CA VAL A 91 -8.90 -1.19 -5.44
C VAL A 91 -9.55 -0.50 -4.25
N SER A 92 -9.24 0.78 -4.06
CA SER A 92 -9.90 1.65 -3.10
C SER A 92 -11.10 2.34 -3.78
N GLY A 93 -12.24 2.31 -3.11
CA GLY A 93 -13.53 2.80 -3.60
C GLY A 93 -14.42 1.72 -4.24
N GLU A 94 -13.97 0.47 -4.37
CA GLU A 94 -14.74 -0.62 -4.99
C GLU A 94 -14.48 -1.98 -4.32
N TYR A 95 -15.48 -2.86 -4.33
CA TYR A 95 -15.32 -4.26 -3.93
C TYR A 95 -14.69 -5.11 -5.05
N GLN A 96 -13.82 -6.03 -4.65
CA GLN A 96 -13.23 -7.08 -5.48
C GLN A 96 -13.63 -8.43 -4.88
N PRO A 97 -14.93 -8.81 -4.97
CA PRO A 97 -15.43 -9.99 -4.30
C PRO A 97 -14.85 -11.26 -4.88
N GLN A 98 -14.76 -12.28 -4.04
CA GLN A 98 -14.49 -13.64 -4.48
C GLN A 98 -15.68 -14.17 -5.32
N PRO A 99 -15.44 -15.08 -6.28
CA PRO A 99 -16.48 -15.70 -7.08
C PRO A 99 -17.37 -16.58 -6.20
N ALA A 100 -18.58 -16.85 -6.67
CA ALA A 100 -19.54 -17.72 -5.97
C ALA A 100 -18.94 -19.10 -5.65
N ALA A 101 -18.15 -19.66 -6.56
CA ALA A 101 -17.34 -20.85 -6.30
C ALA A 101 -15.91 -20.44 -5.89
N ALA A 102 -15.74 -20.09 -4.61
CA ALA A 102 -14.47 -19.58 -4.09
C ALA A 102 -13.37 -20.65 -3.97
N PHE A 103 -13.72 -21.94 -3.95
CA PHE A 103 -12.80 -23.05 -3.73
C PHE A 103 -12.83 -24.09 -4.85
N ASP A 104 -11.69 -24.73 -5.11
CA ASP A 104 -11.64 -25.99 -5.84
C ASP A 104 -11.90 -27.21 -4.93
N GLY A 105 -11.85 -28.41 -5.50
CA GLY A 105 -12.09 -29.65 -4.75
C GLY A 105 -11.03 -29.98 -3.69
N ALA A 106 -9.87 -29.32 -3.72
CA ALA A 106 -8.79 -29.48 -2.76
C ALA A 106 -8.75 -28.34 -1.71
N GLY A 107 -9.69 -27.39 -1.78
CA GLY A 107 -9.77 -26.25 -0.87
C GLY A 107 -8.88 -25.07 -1.25
N ASN A 108 -8.26 -25.07 -2.43
CA ASN A 108 -7.49 -23.94 -2.93
C ASN A 108 -8.43 -22.79 -3.30
N ALA A 109 -8.01 -21.57 -3.00
CA ALA A 109 -8.70 -20.37 -3.43
C ALA A 109 -8.65 -20.24 -4.95
N ARG A 110 -9.82 -20.13 -5.58
CA ARG A 110 -9.97 -19.96 -7.04
C ARG A 110 -9.76 -18.53 -7.52
N SER A 111 -9.84 -17.56 -6.61
CA SER A 111 -9.85 -16.14 -6.96
C SER A 111 -8.76 -15.38 -6.28
N GLY A 112 -7.81 -14.92 -7.08
CA GLY A 112 -6.82 -13.96 -6.68
C GLY A 112 -7.01 -12.62 -7.37
N ARG A 113 -8.11 -11.92 -7.07
CA ARG A 113 -8.38 -10.59 -7.65
C ARG A 113 -7.43 -9.52 -7.08
N VAL A 114 -7.29 -9.50 -5.75
CA VAL A 114 -6.40 -8.55 -5.06
C VAL A 114 -4.95 -9.03 -5.11
N THR A 115 -4.68 -10.26 -4.65
CA THR A 115 -3.38 -10.93 -4.78
C THR A 115 -3.53 -12.20 -5.57
N THR A 116 -2.52 -12.59 -6.35
CA THR A 116 -2.47 -13.94 -6.94
C THR A 116 -2.56 -14.99 -5.82
N PRO A 117 -3.19 -16.17 -6.02
CA PRO A 117 -3.22 -17.20 -5.00
C PRO A 117 -1.80 -17.67 -4.65
N VAL A 118 -1.51 -17.80 -3.35
CA VAL A 118 -0.19 -18.20 -2.85
C VAL A 118 -0.34 -19.39 -1.93
N ARG A 119 0.58 -20.35 -2.06
CA ARG A 119 0.60 -21.57 -1.27
C ARG A 119 0.93 -21.29 0.20
N PHE A 120 0.10 -21.81 1.10
CA PHE A 120 0.30 -21.75 2.54
C PHE A 120 -0.14 -23.07 3.17
N TYR A 121 0.81 -23.86 3.66
CA TYR A 121 0.58 -25.22 4.18
C TYR A 121 -0.17 -26.13 3.19
N GLY A 122 0.32 -26.22 1.96
CA GLY A 122 -0.22 -27.14 0.96
C GLY A 122 -1.50 -26.67 0.26
N VAL A 123 -2.11 -25.56 0.70
CA VAL A 123 -3.33 -24.99 0.09
C VAL A 123 -3.10 -23.54 -0.34
N ASP A 124 -3.56 -23.18 -1.53
CA ASP A 124 -3.47 -21.79 -2.02
C ASP A 124 -4.49 -20.91 -1.31
N PHE A 125 -4.04 -19.84 -0.67
CA PHE A 125 -4.92 -18.76 -0.19
C PHE A 125 -4.95 -17.62 -1.18
N ALA A 126 -6.03 -16.85 -1.16
CA ALA A 126 -6.12 -15.61 -1.91
C ALA A 126 -6.96 -14.56 -1.18
N THR A 127 -6.69 -13.30 -1.49
CA THR A 127 -7.39 -12.15 -0.90
C THR A 127 -8.47 -11.60 -1.81
N ALA A 128 -9.57 -11.17 -1.22
CA ALA A 128 -10.69 -10.49 -1.87
C ALA A 128 -11.26 -9.41 -0.93
N THR A 129 -12.00 -8.45 -1.48
CA THR A 129 -12.79 -7.50 -0.67
C THR A 129 -14.27 -7.80 -0.88
N ASN A 130 -14.93 -8.27 0.19
CA ASN A 130 -16.30 -8.79 0.14
C ASN A 130 -17.26 -7.87 0.90
N PRO A 131 -18.49 -7.64 0.41
CA PRO A 131 -19.48 -6.77 1.06
C PRO A 131 -20.07 -7.35 2.35
N THR A 132 -19.85 -8.63 2.61
CA THR A 132 -20.36 -9.34 3.77
C THR A 132 -19.21 -10.03 4.48
N ASP A 133 -19.14 -9.82 5.78
CA ASP A 133 -18.15 -10.43 6.64
C ASP A 133 -18.47 -11.92 6.84
N PRO A 134 -17.57 -12.84 6.46
CA PRO A 134 -17.85 -14.27 6.56
C PRO A 134 -17.96 -14.78 8.01
N GLN A 135 -17.41 -14.04 8.99
CA GLN A 135 -17.38 -14.47 10.38
C GLN A 135 -18.64 -14.06 11.15
N THR A 136 -19.15 -12.86 10.91
CA THR A 136 -20.34 -12.32 11.59
C THR A 136 -21.60 -12.35 10.73
N GLY A 137 -21.48 -12.47 9.41
CA GLY A 137 -22.59 -12.29 8.46
C GLY A 137 -23.04 -10.84 8.29
N GLY A 138 -22.38 -9.89 8.97
CA GLY A 138 -22.68 -8.46 8.86
C GLY A 138 -22.13 -7.83 7.59
N GLY A 139 -22.65 -6.65 7.23
CA GLY A 139 -22.11 -5.84 6.15
C GLY A 139 -20.75 -5.25 6.50
N THR A 140 -19.89 -5.09 5.50
CA THR A 140 -18.59 -4.41 5.62
C THR A 140 -18.65 -3.04 4.95
N ALA A 141 -17.61 -2.22 5.15
CA ALA A 141 -17.42 -1.01 4.34
C ALA A 141 -16.78 -1.36 2.99
N VAL A 142 -17.07 -0.54 1.97
CA VAL A 142 -16.30 -0.54 0.72
C VAL A 142 -14.84 -0.21 1.09
N PRO A 143 -13.84 -0.93 0.57
CA PRO A 143 -12.44 -0.63 0.85
C PRO A 143 -12.15 0.84 0.53
N GLN A 144 -11.58 1.59 1.47
CA GLN A 144 -11.28 2.99 1.25
C GLN A 144 -9.97 3.37 1.92
N LEU A 145 -9.08 3.97 1.14
CA LEU A 145 -7.83 4.56 1.61
C LEU A 145 -7.90 6.09 1.50
N TYR A 146 -7.21 6.75 2.42
CA TYR A 146 -7.10 8.20 2.52
C TYR A 146 -5.63 8.59 2.63
N SER A 147 -5.29 9.76 2.11
CA SER A 147 -3.98 10.38 2.29
C SER A 147 -4.11 11.73 2.99
N ASP A 148 -3.33 11.92 4.04
CA ASP A 148 -3.11 13.21 4.69
C ASP A 148 -1.60 13.48 4.74
N GLY A 149 -1.14 14.46 3.97
CA GLY A 149 0.28 14.82 3.93
C GLY A 149 1.21 13.67 3.51
N GLY A 150 0.72 12.70 2.73
CA GLY A 150 1.46 11.50 2.35
C GLY A 150 1.40 10.36 3.37
N GLN A 151 0.67 10.51 4.48
CA GLN A 151 0.36 9.42 5.39
C GLN A 151 -0.92 8.73 4.96
N LEU A 152 -0.89 7.40 4.85
CA LEU A 152 -2.05 6.59 4.50
C LEU A 152 -2.79 6.12 5.74
N SER A 153 -4.11 6.13 5.63
CA SER A 153 -5.04 5.45 6.55
C SER A 153 -6.19 4.85 5.75
N GLY A 154 -7.05 4.06 6.39
CA GLY A 154 -8.25 3.57 5.70
C GLY A 154 -9.08 2.54 6.44
N ASP A 155 -10.15 2.15 5.75
CA ASP A 155 -11.04 1.06 6.13
C ASP A 155 -10.89 -0.05 5.10
N LEU A 156 -10.31 -1.17 5.54
CA LEU A 156 -10.21 -2.41 4.79
C LEU A 156 -11.02 -3.52 5.45
N SER A 157 -12.08 -3.20 6.20
CA SER A 157 -12.93 -4.16 6.93
C SER A 157 -13.52 -5.28 6.07
N SER A 158 -13.60 -5.05 4.76
CA SER A 158 -14.06 -6.02 3.76
C SER A 158 -12.99 -7.00 3.27
N LEU A 159 -11.71 -6.78 3.60
CA LEU A 159 -10.66 -7.67 3.17
C LEU A 159 -10.81 -9.04 3.85
N GLY A 160 -10.96 -10.07 3.02
CA GLY A 160 -11.04 -11.46 3.43
C GLY A 160 -9.92 -12.29 2.80
N VAL A 161 -9.57 -13.38 3.47
CA VAL A 161 -8.69 -14.43 2.96
C VAL A 161 -9.50 -15.71 2.79
N THR A 162 -9.50 -16.24 1.57
CA THR A 162 -10.04 -17.56 1.24
C THR A 162 -8.92 -18.59 1.40
N TRP A 163 -9.08 -19.60 2.25
CA TRP A 163 -8.10 -20.67 2.43
C TRP A 163 -8.75 -21.93 3.03
N ASN A 164 -8.44 -23.09 2.46
CA ASN A 164 -8.85 -24.41 2.98
C ASN A 164 -10.34 -24.52 3.30
N ASN A 165 -11.18 -24.18 2.31
CA ASN A 165 -12.65 -24.18 2.40
C ASN A 165 -13.23 -23.23 3.47
N GLN A 166 -12.44 -22.27 3.95
CA GLN A 166 -12.86 -21.25 4.90
C GLN A 166 -12.51 -19.86 4.41
N VAL A 167 -13.27 -18.87 4.89
CA VAL A 167 -13.02 -17.46 4.60
C VAL A 167 -12.85 -16.73 5.93
N PHE A 168 -11.73 -16.05 6.09
CA PHE A 168 -11.38 -15.31 7.29
C PHE A 168 -11.39 -13.83 7.00
N ASN A 169 -11.97 -13.02 7.90
CA ASN A 169 -11.81 -11.58 7.79
C ASN A 169 -10.37 -11.23 8.18
N GLN A 170 -9.68 -10.54 7.29
CA GLN A 170 -8.32 -10.05 7.49
C GLN A 170 -8.24 -8.52 7.35
N GLY A 171 -9.39 -7.87 7.36
CA GLY A 171 -9.55 -6.43 7.30
C GLY A 171 -9.27 -5.72 8.61
N ALA A 172 -9.06 -4.42 8.48
CA ALA A 172 -8.92 -3.48 9.59
C ALA A 172 -9.57 -2.13 9.23
N PRO A 173 -10.38 -1.53 10.12
CA PRO A 173 -10.89 -2.14 11.35
C PRO A 173 -11.76 -3.38 11.04
N LYS A 174 -12.19 -4.11 12.07
CA LYS A 174 -13.24 -5.13 11.88
C LYS A 174 -14.57 -4.45 11.53
N PRO A 175 -15.50 -5.16 10.89
CA PRO A 175 -16.85 -4.64 10.66
C PRO A 175 -17.45 -4.05 11.93
N GLY A 176 -17.99 -2.83 11.85
CA GLY A 176 -18.41 -2.04 13.01
C GLY A 176 -17.33 -1.14 13.62
N GLY A 177 -16.14 -1.05 13.01
CA GLY A 177 -15.10 -0.08 13.35
C GLY A 177 -14.16 -0.50 14.50
N GLY A 178 -14.36 -1.69 15.08
CA GLY A 178 -13.57 -2.18 16.21
C GLY A 178 -12.17 -2.68 15.81
N LEU A 179 -11.23 -2.61 16.75
CA LEU A 179 -9.87 -3.17 16.63
C LEU A 179 -9.64 -4.26 17.69
N PRO A 180 -10.36 -5.40 17.62
CA PRO A 180 -10.28 -6.42 18.66
C PRO A 180 -8.91 -7.13 18.67
N GLY A 181 -8.48 -7.50 19.87
CA GLY A 181 -7.25 -8.25 20.09
C GLY A 181 -6.03 -7.49 19.55
N LYS A 182 -5.30 -8.12 18.62
CA LYS A 182 -4.09 -7.58 17.99
C LYS A 182 -4.36 -6.95 16.62
N THR A 183 -5.61 -6.59 16.33
CA THR A 183 -5.95 -5.84 15.12
C THR A 183 -5.45 -4.41 15.25
N SER A 184 -4.67 -3.90 14.28
CA SER A 184 -4.24 -2.51 14.23
C SER A 184 -5.04 -1.74 13.19
N ALA A 185 -5.08 -0.41 13.31
CA ALA A 185 -5.55 0.42 12.22
C ALA A 185 -4.63 0.27 10.99
N VAL A 186 -5.21 0.49 9.80
CA VAL A 186 -4.46 0.60 8.55
C VAL A 186 -3.62 1.86 8.57
N ARG A 187 -2.32 1.73 8.30
CA ARG A 187 -1.36 2.84 8.25
C ARG A 187 -0.39 2.66 7.11
N GLY A 188 0.18 3.74 6.61
CA GLY A 188 1.14 3.66 5.53
C GLY A 188 1.68 5.01 5.11
N THR A 189 2.40 5.02 4.00
CA THR A 189 2.91 6.24 3.37
C THR A 189 2.70 6.17 1.86
N ILE A 190 2.54 7.32 1.23
CA ILE A 190 2.50 7.49 -0.22
C ILE A 190 3.29 8.73 -0.64
N ASP A 191 4.10 8.62 -1.69
CA ASP A 191 4.81 9.77 -2.25
C ASP A 191 4.05 10.42 -3.43
N GLY A 192 4.56 11.55 -3.94
CA GLY A 192 3.95 12.29 -5.03
C GLY A 192 4.01 11.57 -6.38
N ALA A 193 4.87 10.55 -6.49
CA ALA A 193 4.92 9.66 -7.65
C ALA A 193 3.95 8.48 -7.51
N GLY A 194 3.27 8.34 -6.36
CA GLY A 194 2.32 7.27 -6.07
C GLY A 194 2.95 6.01 -5.48
N ASN A 195 4.25 5.99 -5.17
CA ASN A 195 4.83 4.84 -4.47
C ASN A 195 4.23 4.76 -3.07
N PHE A 196 3.72 3.61 -2.69
CA PHE A 196 3.08 3.43 -1.39
C PHE A 196 3.61 2.21 -0.63
N VAL A 197 3.46 2.28 0.69
CA VAL A 197 3.54 1.16 1.62
C VAL A 197 2.33 1.24 2.54
N LEU A 198 1.66 0.12 2.76
CA LEU A 198 0.47 -0.02 3.59
C LEU A 198 0.65 -1.22 4.53
N GLU A 199 0.41 -1.01 5.82
CA GLU A 199 0.64 -2.00 6.87
C GLU A 199 -0.53 -2.02 7.86
N TRP A 200 -0.92 -3.23 8.25
CA TRP A 200 -1.82 -3.46 9.38
C TRP A 200 -1.70 -4.88 9.90
N THR A 201 -2.18 -5.09 11.11
CA THR A 201 -2.45 -6.42 11.66
C THR A 201 -3.96 -6.66 11.75
N SER A 202 -4.41 -7.88 11.51
CA SER A 202 -5.82 -8.25 11.66
C SER A 202 -5.95 -9.62 12.28
N GLN A 203 -6.55 -9.64 13.48
CA GLN A 203 -6.74 -10.86 14.25
C GLN A 203 -7.99 -11.60 13.76
N ILE A 204 -7.87 -12.91 13.58
CA ILE A 204 -9.01 -13.80 13.31
C ILE A 204 -9.82 -13.95 14.59
N VAL A 205 -11.13 -13.66 14.50
CA VAL A 205 -12.07 -13.74 15.62
C VAL A 205 -13.01 -14.94 15.46
N GLY A 206 -12.84 -15.96 16.30
CA GLY A 206 -13.60 -17.20 16.25
C GLY A 206 -13.04 -18.23 15.27
N GLY A 207 -13.69 -19.40 15.23
CA GLY A 207 -13.25 -20.54 14.41
C GLY A 207 -11.95 -21.21 14.91
N PRO A 208 -11.43 -22.19 14.17
CA PRO A 208 -10.24 -22.97 14.57
C PRO A 208 -8.93 -22.17 14.57
N PHE A 209 -8.88 -21.03 13.86
CA PHE A 209 -7.74 -20.13 13.79
C PHE A 209 -7.90 -18.89 14.69
N ASN A 210 -8.78 -18.96 15.69
CA ASN A 210 -8.99 -17.85 16.61
C ASN A 210 -7.67 -17.37 17.25
N ASN A 211 -7.50 -16.06 17.38
CA ASN A 211 -6.31 -15.38 17.91
C ASN A 211 -5.04 -15.44 17.06
N PHE A 212 -5.03 -16.16 15.93
CA PHE A 212 -4.01 -15.93 14.91
C PHE A 212 -4.21 -14.56 14.29
N THR A 213 -3.11 -13.88 13.97
CA THR A 213 -3.15 -12.50 13.48
C THR A 213 -2.34 -12.38 12.22
N GLY A 214 -2.98 -11.98 11.13
CA GLY A 214 -2.28 -11.66 9.90
C GLY A 214 -1.59 -10.31 10.01
N LEU A 215 -0.29 -10.25 9.73
CA LEU A 215 0.46 -9.04 9.46
C LEU A 215 0.56 -8.86 7.96
N TRP A 216 0.07 -7.73 7.48
CA TRP A 216 0.04 -7.39 6.07
C TRP A 216 0.98 -6.24 5.80
N HIS A 217 1.79 -6.39 4.76
CA HIS A 217 2.61 -5.34 4.20
C HIS A 217 2.38 -5.33 2.69
N LEU A 218 1.69 -4.31 2.19
CA LEU A 218 1.43 -4.10 0.77
C LEU A 218 2.24 -2.91 0.30
N ALA A 219 3.03 -3.11 -0.75
CA ALA A 219 3.84 -2.05 -1.33
C ALA A 219 3.63 -2.01 -2.83
N GLY A 220 3.70 -0.83 -3.42
CA GLY A 220 3.64 -0.68 -4.87
C GLY A 220 3.31 0.72 -5.33
N GLN A 221 2.44 0.83 -6.33
CA GLN A 221 2.18 2.07 -7.06
C GLN A 221 0.69 2.37 -7.15
N TYR A 222 0.30 3.57 -6.75
CA TYR A 222 -1.07 4.06 -6.85
C TYR A 222 -1.41 4.56 -8.26
N ARG A 223 -2.57 4.16 -8.76
CA ARG A 223 -3.10 4.45 -10.11
C ARG A 223 -4.56 4.90 -10.01
N GLY A 224 -4.79 6.06 -9.39
CA GLY A 224 -6.13 6.64 -9.24
C GLY A 224 -6.21 8.16 -9.43
N GLY A 225 -5.09 8.82 -9.75
CA GLY A 225 -5.00 10.28 -9.91
C GLY A 225 -3.82 10.87 -9.15
N GLY A 226 -3.72 12.20 -9.09
CA GLY A 226 -2.64 12.89 -8.38
C GLY A 226 -2.74 12.71 -6.86
N VAL A 227 -1.60 12.45 -6.22
CA VAL A 227 -1.48 12.45 -4.75
C VAL A 227 -1.07 13.85 -4.32
N VAL A 228 -1.88 14.51 -3.49
CA VAL A 228 -1.49 15.81 -2.91
C VAL A 228 -0.51 15.54 -1.78
N GLN A 229 0.77 15.81 -2.03
CA GLN A 229 1.77 15.78 -0.96
C GLN A 229 1.65 17.06 -0.12
N GLY A 230 1.65 16.89 1.20
CA GLY A 230 1.87 18.01 2.11
C GLY A 230 3.27 18.56 1.90
N ALA A 231 3.41 19.89 1.93
CA ALA A 231 4.73 20.52 1.89
C ALA A 231 5.59 19.98 3.06
N PRO A 232 6.89 19.67 2.85
CA PRO A 232 7.76 19.26 3.93
C PRO A 232 7.73 20.32 5.03
N ALA A 233 7.64 19.88 6.29
CA ALA A 233 7.69 20.77 7.43
C ALA A 233 8.92 21.68 7.29
N ALA A 234 8.69 22.99 7.16
CA ALA A 234 9.76 23.96 7.03
C ALA A 234 10.68 23.83 8.24
N ALA A 235 11.97 23.62 7.99
CA ALA A 235 12.98 23.68 9.04
C ALA A 235 12.84 25.02 9.80
N PRO A 236 13.07 25.03 11.13
CA PRO A 236 12.97 26.27 11.91
C PRO A 236 13.91 27.31 11.30
N ILE A 237 13.32 28.42 10.84
CA ILE A 237 14.04 29.55 10.29
C ILE A 237 14.89 30.10 11.44
N ALA A 238 16.21 29.91 11.38
CA ALA A 238 17.13 30.60 12.26
C ALA A 238 16.88 32.10 12.10
N SER A 239 16.62 32.81 13.20
CA SER A 239 16.35 34.25 13.20
C SER A 239 17.43 35.00 12.41
N ALA A 240 17.04 35.57 11.27
CA ALA A 240 17.91 36.44 10.51
C ALA A 240 18.28 37.66 11.35
N ALA A 241 19.58 37.94 11.46
CA ALA A 241 20.10 39.17 12.03
C ALA A 241 19.59 40.40 11.24
N PRO A 242 19.40 41.57 11.87
CA PRO A 242 18.83 42.75 11.20
C PRO A 242 19.70 43.21 10.03
N ALA A 243 19.06 43.46 8.89
CA ALA A 243 19.71 43.99 7.69
C ALA A 243 20.21 45.43 7.92
N ALA A 244 21.41 45.72 7.42
CA ALA A 244 21.98 47.06 7.36
C ALA A 244 21.22 47.96 6.36
N PRO A 245 21.14 49.28 6.59
CA PRO A 245 20.35 50.20 5.78
C PRO A 245 20.93 50.40 4.36
N ALA A 246 20.02 50.52 3.40
CA ALA A 246 20.28 50.67 1.97
C ALA A 246 20.94 52.02 1.61
N ALA A 247 21.89 51.98 0.67
CA ALA A 247 22.50 53.15 0.06
C ALA A 247 21.63 53.74 -1.08
N PRO A 248 21.73 55.05 -1.39
CA PRO A 248 20.81 55.72 -2.32
C PRO A 248 21.09 55.44 -3.80
N ALA A 249 20.02 55.54 -4.60
CA ALA A 249 19.99 55.31 -6.04
C ALA A 249 20.73 56.38 -6.87
N ALA A 250 21.34 55.94 -7.98
CA ALA A 250 21.83 56.80 -9.07
C ALA A 250 20.92 56.66 -10.31
N PRO A 251 20.70 57.73 -11.11
CA PRO A 251 19.70 57.73 -12.19
C PRO A 251 20.28 57.41 -13.59
N GLY A 252 19.43 56.80 -14.42
CA GLY A 252 19.36 57.06 -15.87
C GLY A 252 20.00 56.04 -16.83
N GLY A 253 19.16 55.30 -17.57
CA GLY A 253 19.53 54.54 -18.77
C GLY A 253 18.30 53.90 -19.44
N PRO A 254 18.09 54.02 -20.76
CA PRO A 254 16.77 53.81 -21.40
C PRO A 254 16.42 52.33 -21.68
N ALA A 255 15.11 52.08 -21.73
CA ALA A 255 14.46 50.78 -21.88
C ALA A 255 14.61 50.15 -23.29
N PRO A 256 14.74 48.81 -23.40
CA PRO A 256 14.62 48.11 -24.69
C PRO A 256 13.15 47.79 -25.03
N ALA A 257 12.83 48.01 -26.31
CA ALA A 257 11.51 47.89 -26.92
C ALA A 257 11.05 46.43 -27.14
N ALA A 258 9.72 46.25 -27.17
CA ALA A 258 9.03 45.00 -27.45
C ALA A 258 9.13 44.57 -28.93
N PRO A 259 9.16 43.27 -29.26
CA PRO A 259 9.07 42.79 -30.63
C PRO A 259 7.61 42.61 -31.09
N ALA A 260 7.32 43.07 -32.31
CA ALA A 260 6.08 42.85 -33.06
C ALA A 260 6.21 41.64 -34.03
N PRO A 261 5.10 41.09 -34.57
CA PRO A 261 5.03 39.72 -35.11
C PRO A 261 5.45 39.61 -36.58
N ILE A 262 5.90 38.41 -36.97
CA ILE A 262 6.27 38.06 -38.36
C ILE A 262 5.08 37.38 -39.06
N ALA A 263 4.78 37.86 -40.27
CA ALA A 263 3.71 37.44 -41.16
C ALA A 263 4.00 36.14 -41.94
N ALA A 264 2.94 35.53 -42.47
CA ALA A 264 2.91 34.25 -43.18
C ALA A 264 2.92 34.37 -44.72
N ALA A 265 3.10 33.20 -45.35
CA ALA A 265 2.70 32.75 -46.72
C ALA A 265 3.81 32.68 -47.79
N PRO A 266 3.61 31.94 -48.93
CA PRO A 266 2.97 30.62 -49.16
C PRO A 266 3.77 29.70 -50.13
N GLY A 267 3.34 28.45 -50.35
CA GLY A 267 3.63 27.73 -51.61
C GLY A 267 3.89 26.21 -51.52
N VAL A 268 2.93 25.42 -52.01
CA VAL A 268 2.99 23.97 -52.31
C VAL A 268 3.45 23.77 -53.78
N PRO A 269 4.00 22.60 -54.20
CA PRO A 269 3.16 21.44 -54.53
C PRO A 269 3.74 20.03 -54.24
N ALA A 270 2.83 19.06 -54.34
CA ALA A 270 2.94 17.63 -54.08
C ALA A 270 3.61 16.80 -55.20
N LEU A 271 3.85 15.50 -54.92
CA LEU A 271 3.98 14.28 -55.78
C LEU A 271 5.01 13.35 -55.07
N SER A 272 4.95 12.02 -54.96
CA SER A 272 4.00 10.91 -55.16
C SER A 272 4.71 9.67 -54.58
N ALA A 273 3.96 8.69 -54.07
CA ALA A 273 4.46 7.33 -53.78
C ALA A 273 4.53 6.48 -55.06
N PRO A 274 5.25 5.34 -55.06
CA PRO A 274 4.52 4.06 -55.06
C PRO A 274 5.18 2.89 -54.25
N GLU A 275 4.41 1.81 -54.17
CA GLU A 275 4.60 0.52 -53.47
C GLU A 275 5.74 -0.40 -53.96
N ALA A 276 6.04 -1.42 -53.11
CA ALA A 276 6.09 -2.86 -53.43
C ALA A 276 7.42 -3.67 -53.37
N LEU A 277 7.41 -4.67 -52.47
CA LEU A 277 7.88 -6.08 -52.55
C LEU A 277 9.38 -6.52 -52.48
N ALA A 278 9.64 -7.31 -51.41
CA ALA A 278 10.14 -8.71 -51.38
C ALA A 278 11.65 -9.10 -51.39
N ALA A 279 12.04 -9.73 -50.27
CA ALA A 279 12.69 -11.07 -50.11
C ALA A 279 14.21 -11.35 -50.37
N ALA A 280 14.89 -11.71 -49.26
CA ALA A 280 15.78 -12.88 -48.99
C ALA A 280 17.20 -13.06 -49.62
N GLU A 281 18.23 -12.87 -48.75
CA GLU A 281 19.47 -13.64 -48.38
C GLU A 281 20.14 -14.72 -49.29
N PRO A 282 21.38 -15.27 -49.02
CA PRO A 282 22.44 -14.97 -48.01
C PRO A 282 23.92 -14.97 -48.56
N GLY A 283 24.92 -14.63 -47.70
CA GLY A 283 26.31 -15.10 -47.88
C GLY A 283 27.42 -14.23 -47.24
N ALA A 284 27.95 -14.64 -46.08
CA ALA A 284 29.14 -14.06 -45.41
C ALA A 284 30.46 -14.52 -46.08
N PRO A 285 31.65 -13.89 -45.86
CA PRO A 285 32.33 -13.83 -44.55
C PRO A 285 32.99 -12.48 -44.19
N ALA A 286 33.46 -12.42 -42.94
CA ALA A 286 33.90 -11.26 -42.17
C ALA A 286 35.30 -10.69 -42.49
N ALA A 287 35.49 -9.38 -42.27
CA ALA A 287 36.70 -8.79 -41.67
C ALA A 287 36.51 -7.31 -41.22
N ALA A 288 36.65 -7.11 -39.90
CA ALA A 288 37.18 -5.96 -39.14
C ALA A 288 36.76 -4.49 -39.44
N VAL A 289 36.00 -3.90 -38.51
CA VAL A 289 35.80 -2.44 -38.31
C VAL A 289 35.81 -2.18 -36.78
N PRO A 290 36.38 -1.07 -36.25
CA PRO A 290 36.98 -1.02 -34.92
C PRO A 290 35.98 -0.87 -33.77
N VAL A 291 36.41 -1.33 -32.60
CA VAL A 291 35.74 -1.26 -31.30
C VAL A 291 35.47 0.19 -30.91
N VAL A 292 34.20 0.57 -30.82
CA VAL A 292 33.72 1.69 -29.99
C VAL A 292 33.24 1.07 -28.68
N GLN A 293 33.97 1.34 -27.60
CA GLN A 293 33.59 0.95 -26.24
C GLN A 293 32.33 1.73 -25.83
N ASN A 294 31.16 1.14 -25.98
CA ASN A 294 29.96 1.60 -25.29
C ASN A 294 30.00 1.07 -23.86
N GLN A 295 30.45 1.91 -22.93
CA GLN A 295 30.34 1.64 -21.51
C GLN A 295 28.85 1.47 -21.14
N PRO A 296 28.44 0.39 -20.46
CA PRO A 296 27.10 0.30 -19.91
C PRO A 296 26.97 1.34 -18.79
N GLN A 297 26.26 2.41 -19.11
CA GLN A 297 25.85 3.45 -18.19
C GLN A 297 25.04 2.83 -17.05
N PRO A 298 25.40 3.06 -15.78
CA PRO A 298 24.71 2.42 -14.66
C PRO A 298 23.24 2.87 -14.65
N VAL A 299 22.34 1.89 -14.69
CA VAL A 299 20.92 2.10 -14.44
C VAL A 299 20.80 2.78 -13.08
N ARG A 300 20.35 4.03 -13.09
CA ARG A 300 20.04 4.82 -11.91
C ARG A 300 18.86 4.13 -11.22
N THR A 301 19.13 3.24 -10.28
CA THR A 301 18.13 2.75 -9.34
C THR A 301 17.69 3.94 -8.50
N ASP A 302 16.45 4.39 -8.70
CA ASP A 302 15.86 5.44 -7.87
C ASP A 302 15.86 4.99 -6.39
N PRO A 303 16.48 5.77 -5.48
CA PRO A 303 16.72 5.35 -4.10
C PRO A 303 15.47 5.34 -3.20
N VAL A 304 14.28 5.64 -3.72
CA VAL A 304 13.05 5.78 -2.92
C VAL A 304 12.29 4.46 -2.73
N LEU A 305 12.42 3.50 -3.65
CA LEU A 305 11.87 2.14 -3.47
C LEU A 305 12.68 1.28 -2.48
N ALA A 306 13.87 1.74 -2.10
CA ALA A 306 14.72 1.10 -1.09
C ALA A 306 14.40 1.53 0.35
N ALA A 307 13.55 2.55 0.55
CA ALA A 307 13.35 3.18 1.85
C ALA A 307 12.17 2.58 2.64
N LYS A 308 12.21 1.27 2.90
CA LYS A 308 11.68 0.63 4.13
C LYS A 308 11.97 -0.88 4.10
N THR A 309 13.24 -1.24 4.10
CA THR A 309 13.65 -2.58 4.46
C THR A 309 13.26 -2.81 5.92
N ILE A 310 12.32 -3.71 6.20
CA ILE A 310 12.17 -4.23 7.55
C ILE A 310 13.35 -5.16 7.77
N GLU A 311 14.32 -4.72 8.57
CA GLU A 311 15.41 -5.58 9.01
C GLU A 311 14.82 -6.62 9.97
N VAL A 312 14.68 -7.86 9.51
CA VAL A 312 14.17 -8.97 10.31
C VAL A 312 15.25 -9.36 11.31
N PRO A 313 15.01 -9.24 12.64
CA PRO A 313 15.98 -9.71 13.61
C PRO A 313 16.24 -11.21 13.42
N ARG A 314 17.50 -11.58 13.22
CA ARG A 314 17.90 -12.99 13.19
C ARG A 314 17.97 -13.52 14.64
N GLY A 315 17.02 -14.40 14.99
CA GLY A 315 17.06 -15.22 16.20
C GLY A 315 15.64 -15.65 16.59
N ALA A 316 15.32 -16.91 16.88
CA ALA A 316 16.11 -18.03 17.37
C ALA A 316 15.61 -19.36 16.78
N HIS A 317 16.44 -20.40 16.87
CA HIS A 317 16.10 -21.76 16.45
C HIS A 317 14.73 -22.20 16.99
N THR A 318 13.83 -22.57 16.08
CA THR A 318 12.56 -23.20 16.41
C THR A 318 12.86 -24.51 17.14
N PRO A 319 12.40 -24.69 18.39
CA PRO A 319 12.62 -25.95 19.10
C PRO A 319 12.02 -27.10 18.29
N ALA A 320 12.78 -28.19 18.12
CA ALA A 320 12.41 -29.31 17.25
C ALA A 320 11.04 -29.96 17.59
N TRP A 321 10.49 -29.69 18.78
CA TRP A 321 9.19 -30.18 19.22
C TRP A 321 7.99 -29.39 18.68
N VAL A 322 8.18 -28.17 18.17
CA VAL A 322 7.06 -27.31 17.74
C VAL A 322 6.39 -27.84 16.45
N VAL A 323 7.18 -28.38 15.53
CA VAL A 323 6.69 -28.97 14.26
C VAL A 323 5.78 -30.19 14.49
N PRO A 324 6.17 -31.21 15.28
CA PRO A 324 5.27 -32.32 15.57
C PRO A 324 4.03 -31.91 16.35
N THR A 325 4.11 -30.93 17.26
CA THR A 325 2.93 -30.44 17.99
C THR A 325 1.92 -29.76 17.07
N LEU A 326 2.38 -28.93 16.13
CA LEU A 326 1.49 -28.29 15.15
C LEU A 326 0.85 -29.32 14.19
N LEU A 327 1.60 -30.36 13.80
CA LEU A 327 1.05 -31.46 13.00
C LEU A 327 -0.07 -32.20 13.75
N VAL A 328 0.12 -32.48 15.04
CA VAL A 328 -0.89 -33.12 15.88
C VAL A 328 -2.15 -32.24 16.01
N VAL A 329 -1.98 -30.93 16.18
CA VAL A 329 -3.11 -29.98 16.23
C VAL A 329 -3.86 -29.93 14.89
N ALA A 330 -3.15 -29.91 13.76
CA ALA A 330 -3.77 -29.92 12.44
C ALA A 330 -4.56 -31.21 12.17
N VAL A 331 -4.01 -32.37 12.56
CA VAL A 331 -4.69 -33.67 12.44
C VAL A 331 -5.91 -33.76 13.36
N ALA A 332 -5.81 -33.24 14.59
CA ALA A 332 -6.93 -33.19 15.51
C ALA A 332 -8.06 -32.28 14.98
N ALA A 333 -7.72 -31.13 14.41
CA ALA A 333 -8.69 -30.23 13.79
C ALA A 333 -9.41 -30.89 12.59
N ALA A 334 -8.67 -31.62 11.74
CA ALA A 334 -9.27 -32.39 10.66
C ALA A 334 -10.21 -33.49 11.17
N GLY A 335 -9.81 -34.23 12.22
CA GLY A 335 -10.62 -35.30 12.81
C GLY A 335 -11.94 -34.82 13.42
N VAL A 336 -11.94 -33.66 14.08
CA VAL A 336 -13.16 -33.05 14.61
C VAL A 336 -14.09 -32.60 13.48
N PHE A 337 -13.52 -32.11 12.37
CA PHE A 337 -14.28 -31.63 11.21
C PHE A 337 -15.01 -32.78 10.47
N PHE A 338 -14.33 -33.90 10.22
CA PHE A 338 -14.97 -35.08 9.62
C PHE A 338 -16.04 -35.71 10.51
N ASN A 339 -15.88 -35.66 11.84
CA ASN A 339 -16.91 -36.12 12.76
C ASN A 339 -18.12 -35.19 12.81
N ALA A 340 -17.92 -33.88 12.76
CA ALA A 340 -19.00 -32.90 12.70
C ALA A 340 -19.84 -33.08 11.42
N ASP A 341 -19.20 -33.24 10.26
CA ASP A 341 -19.87 -33.44 8.97
C ASP A 341 -20.66 -34.77 8.92
N ARG A 342 -20.10 -35.83 9.51
CA ARG A 342 -20.77 -37.13 9.66
C ARG A 342 -22.01 -37.06 10.55
N ILE A 343 -21.99 -36.24 11.61
CA ILE A 343 -23.14 -36.07 12.53
C ILE A 343 -24.24 -35.26 11.85
N VAL A 344 -23.89 -34.24 11.06
CA VAL A 344 -24.86 -33.41 10.33
C VAL A 344 -25.53 -34.21 9.20
N ARG A 345 -24.78 -35.05 8.47
CA ARG A 345 -25.35 -35.95 7.45
C ARG A 345 -26.34 -36.96 8.02
N ARG A 346 -26.09 -37.50 9.23
CA ARG A 346 -27.01 -38.44 9.91
C ARG A 346 -28.31 -37.82 10.40
N ARG A 347 -28.38 -36.49 10.56
CA ARG A 347 -29.61 -35.78 10.96
C ARG A 347 -30.50 -35.34 9.79
N ARG A 348 -30.03 -35.53 8.55
CA ARG A 348 -30.76 -35.17 7.31
C ARG A 348 -31.35 -36.39 6.57
N GLN A 349 -31.22 -37.58 7.13
CA GLN A 349 -31.95 -38.79 6.73
C GLN A 349 -33.00 -39.09 7.81
#